data_AF-A0A1Y2JTA5-F1
#
_entry.id   AF-A0A1Y2JTA5-F1
#
_cell.length_a   1.000
_cell.length_b   1.000
_cell.length_c   1.000
_cell.angle_alpha   90.00
_cell.angle_beta   90.00
_cell.angle_gamma   90.00
#
_symmetry.space_group_name_H-M   'P 1'
#
loop_
_entity.id
_entity.type
_entity.pdbx_description
1 polymer ?
#
loop_
_entity_poly.entity_id
_entity_poly.type
_entity_poly.pdbx_seq_one_letter_code
_entity_poly.pdbx_strand_id
1 'polypeptide(L)'
;MSAQHNKTSVAAISIFASGGMAAAKFAVGIAIGSLALISEALHSSIDLVATIITWAVVRVSDKPADEEHHYGHGKLESISALGVTALLYVLAGGILVESYSRLREGTPPPTISAVPFVVLVIDIVVNLWRARALHRAARETRSQALAADALHFASDVLGSFAVIIGLILAALGFWWGDAAAAAAVAVMIALLGLRMAGSTVQTLVDRAPEGAQEKATAAILGVPGVIDVERLRLRMVGATMFIDTIAKVPRTYPIDRVEEIKRKAQAAVDKAFGDADLTFTAVPVARDNETVRDRIMVIAHNSGLAIHHVTVHDLGAKLIVGIDLEVDAGMQLDAAHDIANTLERSIQEEFGADVEVDVHIEPLEPELPFGVDAVPERVRAIASALTEYAAGGEIYDIHNVRVRNTDAGEIVNFHCRATPSMSVIKVHEHVDAIERALRRAFPSVKRVISHAEPPRA
;
A
#
# COMPACT_ATOMS: atom_id res chain seq x y z
N MET A 1 -6.47 26.31 -15.65
CA MET A 1 -7.62 26.13 -16.57
C MET A 1 -7.29 26.30 -18.05
N SER A 2 -6.22 27.00 -18.46
CA SER A 2 -5.82 27.16 -19.88
C SER A 2 -5.13 25.93 -20.50
N ALA A 3 -4.47 25.08 -19.71
CA ALA A 3 -3.76 23.90 -20.21
C ALA A 3 -4.68 22.70 -20.55
N GLN A 4 -5.90 22.64 -20.01
CA GLN A 4 -6.87 21.57 -20.30
C GLN A 4 -7.67 21.83 -21.58
N HIS A 5 -8.01 23.09 -21.90
CA HIS A 5 -8.74 23.44 -23.13
C HIS A 5 -7.92 23.20 -24.42
N ASN A 6 -6.59 23.36 -24.37
CA ASN A 6 -5.73 23.04 -25.52
C ASN A 6 -5.64 21.53 -25.80
N LYS A 7 -5.76 20.67 -24.77
CA LYS A 7 -5.65 19.21 -24.94
C LYS A 7 -6.89 18.60 -25.61
N THR A 8 -8.08 19.10 -25.30
CA THR A 8 -9.34 18.62 -25.91
C THR A 8 -9.47 19.04 -27.37
N SER A 9 -9.07 20.27 -27.74
CA SER A 9 -9.07 20.72 -29.14
C SER A 9 -8.07 19.95 -30.00
N VAL A 10 -6.87 19.65 -29.48
CA VAL A 10 -5.85 18.86 -30.21
C VAL A 10 -6.29 17.40 -30.39
N ALA A 11 -6.91 16.78 -29.37
CA ALA A 11 -7.45 15.42 -29.49
C ALA A 11 -8.58 15.35 -30.51
N ALA A 12 -9.51 16.31 -30.49
CA ALA A 12 -10.61 16.37 -31.46
C ALA A 12 -10.08 16.56 -32.89
N ILE A 13 -9.13 17.47 -33.11
CA ILE A 13 -8.50 17.68 -34.42
C ILE A 13 -7.81 16.40 -34.90
N SER A 14 -7.13 15.67 -34.01
CA SER A 14 -6.49 14.39 -34.36
C SER A 14 -7.52 13.32 -34.76
N ILE A 15 -8.65 13.23 -34.07
CA ILE A 15 -9.73 12.27 -34.38
C ILE A 15 -10.34 12.60 -35.76
N PHE A 16 -10.65 13.88 -36.02
CA PHE A 16 -11.18 14.30 -37.31
C PHE A 16 -10.17 14.11 -38.45
N ALA A 17 -8.88 14.38 -38.20
CA ALA A 17 -7.83 14.15 -39.20
C ALA A 17 -7.68 12.66 -39.53
N SER A 18 -7.61 11.78 -38.52
CA SER A 18 -7.54 10.33 -38.73
C SER A 18 -8.79 9.78 -39.41
N GLY A 19 -9.98 10.23 -39.00
CA GLY A 19 -11.24 9.83 -39.64
C GLY A 19 -11.35 10.31 -41.09
N GLY A 20 -10.92 11.54 -41.37
CA GLY A 20 -10.87 12.09 -42.73
C GLY A 20 -9.91 11.30 -43.63
N MET A 21 -8.73 10.94 -43.11
CA MET A 21 -7.77 10.10 -43.83
C MET A 21 -8.31 8.69 -44.10
N ALA A 22 -8.93 8.05 -43.10
CA ALA A 22 -9.56 6.74 -43.27
C ALA A 22 -10.65 6.78 -44.35
N ALA A 23 -11.53 7.79 -44.33
CA ALA A 23 -12.58 7.97 -45.33
C ALA A 23 -12.01 8.22 -46.73
N ALA A 24 -10.97 9.06 -46.86
CA ALA A 24 -10.31 9.33 -48.13
C ALA A 24 -9.67 8.06 -48.71
N LYS A 25 -8.89 7.31 -47.90
CA LYS A 25 -8.31 6.02 -48.30
C LYS A 25 -9.40 5.03 -48.73
N PHE A 26 -10.49 4.92 -47.97
CA PHE A 26 -11.59 3.99 -48.27
C PHE A 26 -12.29 4.34 -49.60
N ALA A 27 -12.65 5.61 -49.80
CA ALA A 27 -13.30 6.07 -51.02
C ALA A 27 -12.41 5.87 -52.26
N VAL A 28 -11.13 6.22 -52.17
CA VAL A 28 -10.16 6.02 -53.25
C VAL A 28 -9.92 4.54 -53.50
N GLY A 29 -9.80 3.72 -52.44
CA GLY A 29 -9.62 2.28 -52.53
C GLY A 29 -10.76 1.59 -53.27
N ILE A 30 -12.01 1.94 -52.97
CA ILE A 30 -13.19 1.44 -53.70
C ILE A 30 -13.17 1.93 -55.15
N ALA A 31 -12.92 3.22 -55.38
CA ALA A 31 -12.94 3.81 -56.71
C ALA A 31 -11.93 3.16 -57.66
N ILE A 32 -10.76 2.75 -57.14
CA ILE A 32 -9.72 2.10 -57.93
C ILE A 32 -9.75 0.56 -57.88
N GLY A 33 -10.56 -0.02 -56.99
CA GLY A 33 -10.62 -1.47 -56.77
C GLY A 33 -9.42 -2.07 -56.03
N SER A 34 -8.63 -1.26 -55.31
CA SER A 34 -7.42 -1.72 -54.59
C SER A 34 -7.79 -2.33 -53.24
N LEU A 35 -7.54 -3.63 -53.08
CA LEU A 35 -7.72 -4.32 -51.82
C LEU A 35 -6.72 -3.84 -50.77
N ALA A 36 -5.47 -3.54 -51.16
CA ALA A 36 -4.45 -3.08 -50.22
C ALA A 36 -4.83 -1.75 -49.58
N LEU A 37 -5.34 -0.81 -50.39
CA LEU A 37 -5.78 0.49 -49.88
C LEU A 37 -7.07 0.39 -49.05
N ILE A 38 -8.01 -0.49 -49.45
CA ILE A 38 -9.21 -0.78 -48.66
C ILE A 38 -8.84 -1.41 -47.30
N SER A 39 -7.90 -2.36 -47.28
CA SER A 39 -7.38 -3.00 -46.07
C SER A 39 -6.82 -1.96 -45.08
N GLU A 40 -5.94 -1.09 -45.57
CA GLU A 40 -5.35 0.00 -44.78
C GLU A 40 -6.40 0.99 -44.27
N ALA A 41 -7.41 1.31 -45.08
CA ALA A 41 -8.51 2.19 -44.70
C ALA A 41 -9.42 1.57 -43.62
N LEU A 42 -9.71 0.27 -43.72
CA LEU A 42 -10.51 -0.48 -42.74
C LEU A 42 -9.76 -0.58 -41.41
N HIS A 43 -8.44 -0.78 -41.43
CA HIS A 43 -7.61 -0.74 -40.23
C HIS A 43 -7.72 0.62 -39.52
N SER A 44 -7.48 1.72 -40.26
CA SER A 44 -7.63 3.08 -39.72
C SER A 44 -9.04 3.37 -39.19
N SER A 45 -10.07 2.76 -39.80
CA SER A 45 -11.46 2.89 -39.33
C SER A 45 -11.70 2.15 -38.01
N ILE A 46 -11.12 0.97 -37.82
CA ILE A 46 -11.18 0.27 -36.53
C ILE A 46 -10.47 1.07 -35.45
N ASP A 47 -9.33 1.70 -35.74
CA ASP A 47 -8.63 2.55 -34.76
C ASP A 47 -9.48 3.74 -34.31
N LEU A 48 -10.25 4.34 -35.24
CA LEU A 48 -11.22 5.37 -34.90
C LEU A 48 -12.33 4.83 -33.99
N VAL A 49 -12.91 3.67 -34.34
CA VAL A 49 -13.93 2.99 -33.53
C VAL A 49 -13.37 2.63 -32.16
N ALA A 50 -12.15 2.10 -32.09
CA ALA A 50 -11.44 1.78 -30.85
C ALA A 50 -11.29 3.02 -29.98
N THR A 51 -10.88 4.15 -30.55
CA THR A 51 -10.76 5.43 -29.83
C THR A 51 -12.10 5.86 -29.22
N ILE A 52 -13.20 5.72 -29.96
CA ILE A 52 -14.56 6.05 -29.49
C ILE A 52 -14.98 5.09 -28.36
N ILE A 53 -14.76 3.79 -28.53
CA ILE A 53 -15.05 2.76 -27.52
C ILE A 53 -14.25 3.04 -26.26
N THR A 54 -12.93 3.25 -26.37
CA THR A 54 -12.05 3.58 -25.24
C THR A 54 -12.54 4.84 -24.53
N TRP A 55 -12.88 5.92 -25.26
CA TRP A 55 -13.41 7.13 -24.66
C TRP A 55 -14.72 6.88 -23.87
N ALA A 56 -15.62 6.05 -24.39
CA ALA A 56 -16.85 5.70 -23.71
C ALA A 56 -16.59 4.80 -22.48
N VAL A 57 -15.70 3.82 -22.60
CA VAL A 57 -15.39 2.82 -21.56
C VAL A 57 -14.60 3.43 -20.41
N VAL A 58 -13.63 4.31 -20.66
CA VAL A 58 -12.87 5.01 -19.60
C VAL A 58 -13.84 5.71 -18.64
N ARG A 59 -14.86 6.37 -19.17
CA ARG A 59 -15.87 7.07 -18.35
C ARG A 59 -16.69 6.14 -17.44
N VAL A 60 -16.84 4.88 -17.83
CA VAL A 60 -17.50 3.84 -17.00
C VAL A 60 -16.48 3.17 -16.07
N SER A 61 -15.23 3.02 -16.51
CA SER A 61 -14.15 2.34 -15.79
C SER A 61 -13.61 3.17 -14.63
N ASP A 62 -13.67 4.50 -14.74
CA ASP A 62 -13.33 5.47 -13.67
C ASP A 62 -14.37 5.50 -12.54
N LYS A 63 -15.46 4.73 -12.63
CA LYS A 63 -16.41 4.61 -11.53
C LYS A 63 -15.75 3.90 -10.34
N PRO A 64 -15.91 4.42 -9.11
CA PRO A 64 -15.38 3.79 -7.91
C PRO A 64 -16.01 2.40 -7.69
N ALA A 65 -15.48 1.67 -6.72
CA ALA A 65 -16.06 0.40 -6.28
C ALA A 65 -17.52 0.56 -5.83
N ASP A 66 -18.34 -0.44 -6.15
CA ASP A 66 -19.74 -0.55 -5.73
C ASP A 66 -20.02 -1.95 -5.14
N GLU A 67 -21.28 -2.22 -4.76
CA GLU A 67 -21.69 -3.48 -4.12
C GLU A 67 -21.51 -4.72 -5.01
N GLU A 68 -21.50 -4.57 -6.34
CA GLU A 68 -21.29 -5.69 -7.27
C GLU A 68 -19.83 -5.78 -7.74
N HIS A 69 -19.10 -4.66 -7.70
CA HIS A 69 -17.73 -4.49 -8.16
C HIS A 69 -16.84 -3.91 -7.07
N HIS A 70 -16.47 -4.74 -6.07
CA HIS A 70 -15.69 -4.31 -4.90
C HIS A 70 -14.30 -3.74 -5.20
N TYR A 71 -13.74 -4.03 -6.39
CA TYR A 71 -12.45 -3.49 -6.84
C TYR A 71 -12.60 -2.40 -7.90
N GLY A 72 -13.83 -1.93 -8.14
CA GLY A 72 -14.16 -0.96 -9.17
C GLY A 72 -14.26 -1.57 -10.57
N HIS A 73 -14.35 -0.67 -11.55
CA HIS A 73 -14.72 -1.00 -12.93
C HIS A 73 -13.53 -1.00 -13.89
N GLY A 74 -12.30 -0.81 -13.39
CA GLY A 74 -11.09 -0.64 -14.21
C GLY A 74 -10.81 -1.80 -15.18
N LYS A 75 -11.24 -3.02 -14.88
CA LYS A 75 -11.07 -4.17 -15.80
C LYS A 75 -11.89 -4.06 -17.08
N LEU A 76 -12.93 -3.20 -17.13
CA LEU A 76 -13.72 -2.97 -18.34
C LEU A 76 -12.87 -2.38 -19.48
N GLU A 77 -11.84 -1.58 -19.18
CA GLU A 77 -10.89 -1.10 -20.17
C GLU A 77 -10.19 -2.26 -20.88
N SER A 78 -9.67 -3.22 -20.10
CA SER A 78 -9.00 -4.42 -20.63
C SER A 78 -9.96 -5.29 -21.45
N ILE A 79 -11.21 -5.47 -20.99
CA ILE A 79 -12.23 -6.21 -21.74
C ILE A 79 -12.54 -5.53 -23.08
N SER A 80 -12.69 -4.20 -23.08
CA SER A 80 -12.94 -3.44 -24.30
C SER A 80 -11.79 -3.53 -25.29
N ALA A 81 -10.54 -3.49 -24.80
CA ALA A 81 -9.34 -3.64 -25.62
C ALA A 81 -9.25 -5.03 -26.27
N LEU A 82 -9.65 -6.09 -25.57
CA LEU A 82 -9.80 -7.41 -26.18
C LEU A 82 -10.91 -7.46 -27.23
N GLY A 83 -12.04 -6.79 -27.00
CA GLY A 83 -13.12 -6.67 -27.98
C GLY A 83 -12.67 -5.99 -29.28
N VAL A 84 -11.94 -4.88 -29.17
CA VAL A 84 -11.33 -4.18 -30.31
C VAL A 84 -10.32 -5.10 -31.02
N THR A 85 -9.48 -5.81 -30.26
CA THR A 85 -8.51 -6.74 -30.83
C THR A 85 -9.20 -7.87 -31.59
N ALA A 86 -10.30 -8.42 -31.07
CA ALA A 86 -11.10 -9.42 -31.76
C ALA A 86 -11.68 -8.87 -33.08
N LEU A 87 -12.16 -7.62 -33.10
CA LEU A 87 -12.62 -6.98 -34.34
C LEU A 87 -11.50 -6.83 -35.37
N LEU A 88 -10.29 -6.47 -34.93
CA LEU A 88 -9.10 -6.44 -35.80
C LEU A 88 -8.78 -7.81 -36.40
N TYR A 89 -8.92 -8.90 -35.63
CA TYR A 89 -8.72 -10.26 -36.16
C TYR A 89 -9.75 -10.66 -37.21
N VAL A 90 -11.02 -10.33 -36.97
CA VAL A 90 -12.09 -10.58 -37.95
C VAL A 90 -11.78 -9.84 -39.25
N LEU A 91 -11.37 -8.57 -39.16
CA LEU A 91 -10.97 -7.78 -40.32
C LEU A 91 -9.76 -8.41 -41.04
N ALA A 92 -8.67 -8.69 -40.31
CA ALA A 92 -7.45 -9.26 -40.89
C ALA A 92 -7.72 -10.62 -41.56
N GLY A 93 -8.53 -11.47 -40.95
CA GLY A 93 -8.97 -12.74 -41.52
C GLY A 93 -9.78 -12.55 -42.81
N GLY A 94 -10.73 -11.61 -42.82
CA GLY A 94 -11.50 -11.25 -44.01
C GLY A 94 -10.61 -10.77 -45.17
N ILE A 95 -9.66 -9.88 -44.88
CA ILE A 95 -8.70 -9.38 -45.87
C ILE A 95 -7.82 -10.52 -46.41
N LEU A 96 -7.36 -11.44 -45.55
CA LEU A 96 -6.55 -12.59 -45.98
C LEU A 96 -7.34 -13.53 -46.91
N VAL A 97 -8.61 -13.81 -46.59
CA VAL A 97 -9.49 -14.63 -47.44
C VAL A 97 -9.71 -13.97 -48.79
N GLU A 98 -10.03 -12.68 -48.80
CA GLU A 98 -10.23 -11.91 -50.04
C GLU A 98 -8.93 -11.81 -50.86
N SER A 99 -7.80 -11.56 -50.20
CA SER A 99 -6.48 -11.50 -50.85
C SER A 99 -6.13 -12.84 -51.50
N TYR A 100 -6.39 -13.95 -50.81
CA TYR A 100 -6.20 -15.29 -51.35
C TYR A 100 -7.13 -15.58 -52.53
N SER A 101 -8.40 -15.16 -52.45
CA SER A 101 -9.36 -15.30 -53.55
C SER A 101 -8.88 -14.56 -54.79
N ARG A 102 -8.47 -13.29 -54.64
CA ARG A 102 -7.94 -12.47 -55.73
C ARG A 102 -6.67 -13.04 -56.36
N LEU A 103 -5.75 -13.57 -55.55
CA LEU A 103 -4.56 -14.26 -56.03
C LEU A 103 -4.88 -15.55 -56.79
N ARG A 104 -5.94 -16.27 -56.40
CA ARG A 104 -6.34 -17.52 -57.08
C ARG A 104 -7.12 -17.26 -58.37
N GLU A 105 -8.00 -16.27 -58.37
CA GLU A 105 -8.90 -15.96 -59.49
C GLU A 105 -8.24 -15.09 -60.57
N GLY A 106 -7.10 -14.45 -60.27
CA GLY A 106 -6.42 -13.59 -61.23
C GLY A 106 -7.21 -12.31 -61.52
N THR A 107 -7.78 -11.69 -60.48
CA THR A 107 -8.61 -10.49 -60.64
C THR A 107 -7.82 -9.34 -61.30
N PRO A 108 -8.50 -8.49 -62.10
CA PRO A 108 -7.85 -7.38 -62.77
C PRO A 108 -7.14 -6.46 -61.75
N PRO A 109 -5.93 -5.97 -62.07
CA PRO A 109 -5.22 -5.04 -61.19
C PRO A 109 -6.03 -3.74 -61.01
N PRO A 110 -5.85 -3.05 -59.88
CA PRO A 110 -6.55 -1.80 -59.60
C PRO A 110 -6.27 -0.74 -60.66
N THR A 111 -7.24 0.17 -60.86
CA THR A 111 -7.06 1.27 -61.82
C THR A 111 -6.04 2.27 -61.29
N ILE A 112 -5.06 2.59 -62.13
CA ILE A 112 -3.87 3.31 -61.67
C ILE A 112 -4.05 4.78 -61.98
N SER A 113 -3.99 5.59 -60.93
CA SER A 113 -4.01 7.04 -61.01
C SER A 113 -3.01 7.61 -60.00
N ALA A 114 -2.71 8.91 -60.08
CA ALA A 114 -1.83 9.56 -59.11
C ALA A 114 -2.49 9.73 -57.72
N VAL A 115 -3.82 9.67 -57.64
CA VAL A 115 -4.60 9.98 -56.43
C VAL A 115 -4.26 9.09 -55.22
N PRO A 116 -4.20 7.75 -55.34
CA PRO A 116 -3.87 6.85 -54.22
C PRO A 116 -2.49 7.12 -53.63
N PHE A 117 -1.51 7.42 -54.50
CA PHE A 117 -0.15 7.74 -54.07
C PHE A 117 -0.10 9.05 -53.29
N VAL A 118 -0.81 10.09 -53.74
CA VAL A 118 -0.89 11.36 -53.01
C VAL A 118 -1.53 11.17 -51.64
N VAL A 119 -2.63 10.42 -51.55
CA VAL A 119 -3.30 10.12 -50.27
C VAL A 119 -2.39 9.35 -49.32
N LEU A 120 -1.69 8.31 -49.80
CA LEU A 120 -0.76 7.52 -48.97
C LEU A 120 0.48 8.32 -48.55
N VAL A 121 1.02 9.18 -49.41
CA VAL A 121 2.14 10.06 -49.04
C VAL A 121 1.74 11.05 -47.96
N ILE A 122 0.56 11.66 -48.08
CA ILE A 122 0.02 12.53 -47.03
C ILE A 122 -0.14 11.76 -45.73
N ASP A 123 -0.68 10.54 -45.79
CA ASP A 123 -0.85 9.67 -44.61
C ASP A 123 0.48 9.35 -43.92
N ILE A 124 1.48 8.94 -44.69
CA ILE A 124 2.83 8.64 -44.19
C ILE A 124 3.41 9.88 -43.50
N VAL A 125 3.28 11.06 -44.11
CA VAL A 125 3.79 12.31 -43.52
C VAL A 125 3.11 12.59 -42.17
N VAL A 126 1.78 12.43 -42.11
CA VAL A 126 0.99 12.66 -40.89
C VAL A 126 1.38 11.65 -39.79
N ASN A 127 1.39 10.36 -40.10
CA ASN A 127 1.68 9.31 -39.12
C ASN A 127 3.14 9.33 -38.67
N LEU A 128 4.08 9.65 -39.56
CA LEU A 128 5.50 9.80 -39.22
C LEU A 128 5.75 11.05 -38.35
N TRP A 129 5.03 12.15 -38.60
CA TRP A 129 5.07 13.32 -37.72
C TRP A 129 4.54 12.98 -36.32
N ARG A 130 3.40 12.27 -36.23
CA ARG A 130 2.83 11.79 -34.95
C ARG A 130 3.78 10.86 -34.22
N ALA A 131 4.28 9.82 -34.90
CA ALA A 131 5.23 8.87 -34.33
C ALA A 131 6.46 9.57 -33.75
N ARG A 132 7.04 10.54 -34.46
CA ARG A 132 8.19 11.33 -33.97
C ARG A 132 7.83 12.24 -32.79
N ALA A 133 6.68 12.89 -32.84
CA ALA A 133 6.21 13.75 -31.76
C ALA A 133 6.00 12.94 -30.46
N LEU A 134 5.30 11.80 -30.55
CA LEU A 134 5.08 10.92 -29.42
C LEU A 134 6.37 10.25 -28.94
N HIS A 135 7.25 9.82 -29.85
CA HIS A 135 8.53 9.22 -29.47
C HIS A 135 9.43 10.21 -28.71
N ARG A 136 9.45 11.48 -29.11
CA ARG A 136 10.15 12.54 -28.38
C ARG A 136 9.56 12.75 -27.00
N ALA A 137 8.23 12.89 -26.92
CA ALA A 137 7.53 13.04 -25.65
C ALA A 137 7.73 11.81 -24.72
N ALA A 138 7.76 10.59 -25.27
CA ALA A 138 8.01 9.36 -24.53
C ALA A 138 9.42 9.33 -23.92
N ARG A 139 10.44 9.80 -24.65
CA ARG A 139 11.82 9.89 -24.12
C ARG A 139 11.96 10.95 -23.03
N GLU A 140 11.31 12.09 -23.18
CA GLU A 140 11.34 13.18 -22.19
C GLU A 140 10.60 12.81 -20.90
N THR A 141 9.47 12.10 -21.01
CA THR A 141 8.62 11.74 -19.86
C THR A 141 8.86 10.33 -19.32
N ARG A 142 9.70 9.52 -20.00
CA ARG A 142 9.90 8.08 -19.73
C ARG A 142 8.59 7.28 -19.68
N SER A 143 7.57 7.72 -20.43
CA SER A 143 6.25 7.09 -20.47
C SER A 143 6.23 5.91 -21.43
N GLN A 144 5.98 4.71 -20.91
CA GLN A 144 5.80 3.51 -21.72
C GLN A 144 4.53 3.57 -22.59
N ALA A 145 3.46 4.21 -22.10
CA ALA A 145 2.23 4.39 -22.87
C ALA A 145 2.47 5.24 -24.14
N LEU A 146 3.16 6.37 -24.01
CA LEU A 146 3.52 7.21 -25.17
C LEU A 146 4.47 6.50 -26.14
N ALA A 147 5.33 5.62 -25.64
CA ALA A 147 6.22 4.81 -26.49
C ALA A 147 5.44 3.75 -27.28
N ALA A 148 4.42 3.14 -26.68
CA ALA A 148 3.53 2.18 -27.34
C ALA A 148 2.73 2.84 -28.47
N ASP A 149 2.13 4.01 -28.21
CA ASP A 149 1.41 4.77 -29.24
C ASP A 149 2.32 5.22 -30.39
N ALA A 150 3.58 5.60 -30.09
CA ALA A 150 4.56 5.93 -31.13
C ALA A 150 4.89 4.73 -32.03
N LEU A 151 4.97 3.52 -31.45
CA LEU A 151 5.21 2.28 -32.19
C LEU A 151 3.99 1.88 -33.04
N HIS A 152 2.78 2.16 -32.55
CA HIS A 152 1.53 1.98 -33.31
C HIS A 152 1.56 2.81 -34.60
N PHE A 153 1.77 4.13 -34.51
CA PHE A 153 1.84 4.99 -35.71
C PHE A 153 3.02 4.66 -36.63
N ALA A 154 4.12 4.14 -36.09
CA ALA A 154 5.23 3.64 -36.91
C ALA A 154 4.83 2.39 -37.72
N SER A 155 3.97 1.54 -37.16
CA SER A 155 3.44 0.35 -37.84
C SER A 155 2.46 0.75 -38.97
N ASP A 156 1.64 1.77 -38.76
CA ASP A 156 0.76 2.33 -39.81
C ASP A 156 1.56 2.85 -41.01
N VAL A 157 2.70 3.52 -40.74
CA VAL A 157 3.62 3.97 -41.80
C VAL A 157 4.14 2.77 -42.60
N LEU A 158 4.52 1.67 -41.95
CA LEU A 158 4.96 0.45 -42.63
C LEU A 158 3.83 -0.17 -43.48
N GLY A 159 2.60 -0.15 -42.98
CA GLY A 159 1.41 -0.60 -43.72
C GLY A 159 1.20 0.22 -44.98
N SER A 160 1.20 1.55 -44.85
CA SER A 160 1.09 2.47 -46.00
C SER A 160 2.24 2.31 -47.01
N PHE A 161 3.47 2.02 -46.58
CA PHE A 161 4.55 1.66 -47.50
C PHE A 161 4.30 0.35 -48.25
N ALA A 162 3.79 -0.68 -47.56
CA ALA A 162 3.44 -1.95 -48.19
C ALA A 162 2.37 -1.75 -49.29
N VAL A 163 1.35 -0.91 -49.03
CA VAL A 163 0.33 -0.54 -50.02
C VAL A 163 0.95 0.18 -51.21
N ILE A 164 1.81 1.18 -50.99
CA ILE A 164 2.50 1.90 -52.09
C ILE A 164 3.29 0.91 -52.97
N ILE A 165 4.05 0.01 -52.36
CA ILE A 165 4.83 -1.00 -53.10
C ILE A 165 3.89 -1.90 -53.91
N GLY A 166 2.78 -2.37 -53.32
CA GLY A 166 1.78 -3.17 -54.01
C GLY A 166 1.18 -2.47 -55.23
N LEU A 167 0.83 -1.19 -55.09
CA LEU A 167 0.30 -0.36 -56.18
C LEU A 167 1.35 -0.10 -57.27
N ILE A 168 2.62 0.13 -56.92
CA ILE A 168 3.71 0.26 -57.90
C ILE A 168 3.90 -1.05 -58.67
N LEU A 169 3.88 -2.20 -57.99
CA LEU A 169 3.97 -3.50 -58.65
C LEU A 169 2.80 -3.73 -59.61
N ALA A 170 1.58 -3.40 -59.19
CA ALA A 170 0.42 -3.42 -60.09
C ALA A 170 0.61 -2.49 -61.30
N ALA A 171 1.25 -1.31 -61.11
CA ALA A 171 1.59 -0.37 -62.19
C ALA A 171 2.62 -0.88 -63.18
N LEU A 172 3.55 -1.71 -62.72
CA LEU A 172 4.53 -2.38 -63.58
C LEU A 172 3.93 -3.61 -64.30
N GLY A 173 2.64 -3.91 -64.09
CA GLY A 173 1.93 -5.02 -64.73
C GLY A 173 1.90 -6.31 -63.90
N PHE A 174 2.40 -6.30 -62.66
CA PHE A 174 2.27 -7.45 -61.76
C PHE A 174 0.88 -7.48 -61.13
N TRP A 175 -0.04 -8.24 -61.74
CA TRP A 175 -1.45 -8.34 -61.33
C TRP A 175 -1.66 -8.73 -59.86
N TRP A 176 -0.74 -9.49 -59.26
CA TRP A 176 -0.81 -9.95 -57.88
C TRP A 176 -0.35 -8.91 -56.84
N GLY A 177 0.27 -7.80 -57.27
CA GLY A 177 0.97 -6.85 -56.39
C GLY A 177 0.07 -6.26 -55.29
N ASP A 178 -1.14 -5.85 -55.65
CA ASP A 178 -2.12 -5.28 -54.71
C ASP A 178 -2.61 -6.32 -53.69
N ALA A 179 -2.98 -7.52 -54.14
CA ALA A 179 -3.45 -8.58 -53.25
C ALA A 179 -2.34 -9.09 -52.30
N ALA A 180 -1.08 -9.15 -52.77
CA ALA A 180 0.05 -9.49 -51.91
C ALA A 180 0.33 -8.41 -50.86
N ALA A 181 0.22 -7.13 -51.22
CA ALA A 181 0.35 -6.04 -50.25
C ALA A 181 -0.78 -6.06 -49.22
N ALA A 182 -2.02 -6.30 -49.62
CA ALA A 182 -3.15 -6.46 -48.71
C ALA A 182 -2.93 -7.61 -47.71
N ALA A 183 -2.45 -8.77 -48.19
CA ALA A 183 -2.10 -9.89 -47.34
C ALA A 183 -0.97 -9.56 -46.36
N ALA A 184 0.08 -8.87 -46.82
CA ALA A 184 1.19 -8.44 -45.98
C ALA A 184 0.74 -7.50 -44.84
N VAL A 185 -0.12 -6.51 -45.16
CA VAL A 185 -0.72 -5.60 -44.16
C VAL A 185 -1.57 -6.38 -43.17
N ALA A 186 -2.44 -7.28 -43.62
CA ALA A 186 -3.28 -8.08 -42.74
C ALA A 186 -2.48 -8.98 -41.78
N VAL A 187 -1.40 -9.61 -42.26
CA VAL A 187 -0.48 -10.40 -41.41
C VAL A 187 0.22 -9.52 -40.38
N MET A 188 0.70 -8.34 -40.79
CA MET A 188 1.35 -7.39 -39.88
C MET A 188 0.39 -6.95 -38.76
N ILE A 189 -0.84 -6.58 -39.10
CA ILE A 189 -1.89 -6.20 -38.14
C ILE A 189 -2.18 -7.36 -37.18
N ALA A 190 -2.33 -8.59 -37.71
CA ALA A 190 -2.61 -9.76 -36.89
C ALA A 190 -1.46 -10.09 -35.91
N LEU A 191 -0.20 -9.90 -36.30
CA LEU A 191 0.96 -10.11 -35.41
C LEU A 191 1.02 -9.05 -34.30
N LEU A 192 0.77 -7.78 -34.64
CA LEU A 192 0.73 -6.69 -33.65
C LEU A 192 -0.43 -6.89 -32.66
N GLY A 193 -1.60 -7.27 -33.19
CA GLY A 193 -2.77 -7.61 -32.38
C GLY A 193 -2.51 -8.76 -31.40
N LEU A 194 -1.71 -9.78 -31.78
CA LEU A 194 -1.42 -10.93 -30.90
C LEU A 194 -0.64 -10.47 -29.67
N ARG A 195 0.34 -9.58 -29.91
CA ARG A 195 1.17 -9.02 -28.85
C ARG A 195 0.34 -8.17 -27.88
N MET A 196 -0.56 -7.33 -28.40
CA MET A 196 -1.44 -6.49 -27.59
C MET A 196 -2.46 -7.32 -26.80
N ALA A 197 -3.11 -8.30 -27.45
CA ALA A 197 -4.00 -9.24 -26.77
C ALA A 197 -3.29 -9.96 -25.63
N GLY A 198 -2.05 -10.43 -25.86
CA GLY A 198 -1.24 -11.08 -24.85
C GLY A 198 -1.02 -10.22 -23.61
N SER A 199 -0.67 -8.94 -23.77
CA SER A 199 -0.54 -8.02 -22.64
C SER A 199 -1.86 -7.77 -21.92
N THR A 200 -2.97 -7.63 -22.65
CA THR A 200 -4.29 -7.37 -22.04
C THR A 200 -4.80 -8.59 -21.28
N VAL A 201 -4.61 -9.80 -21.82
CA VAL A 201 -4.92 -11.05 -21.10
C VAL A 201 -4.08 -11.16 -19.85
N GLN A 202 -2.80 -10.81 -19.90
CA GLN A 202 -1.92 -10.78 -18.72
C GLN A 202 -2.45 -9.85 -17.63
N THR A 203 -2.95 -8.66 -17.99
CA THR A 203 -3.61 -7.77 -17.03
C THR A 203 -4.88 -8.39 -16.43
N LEU A 204 -5.70 -9.06 -17.25
CA LEU A 204 -6.95 -9.68 -16.78
C LEU A 204 -6.71 -10.86 -15.81
N VAL A 205 -5.64 -11.62 -16.00
CA VAL A 205 -5.22 -12.71 -15.11
C VAL A 205 -4.38 -12.23 -13.92
N ASP A 206 -4.41 -10.92 -13.63
CA ASP A 206 -3.77 -10.28 -12.48
C ASP A 206 -2.23 -10.44 -12.47
N ARG A 207 -1.58 -10.41 -13.64
CA ARG A 207 -0.11 -10.37 -13.72
C ARG A 207 0.40 -9.02 -13.20
N ALA A 208 1.30 -9.07 -12.21
CA ALA A 208 1.99 -7.89 -11.71
C ALA A 208 2.89 -7.27 -12.79
N PRO A 209 2.95 -5.92 -12.91
CA PRO A 209 3.89 -5.26 -13.81
C PRO A 209 5.34 -5.58 -13.45
N GLU A 210 6.22 -5.59 -14.46
CA GLU A 210 7.65 -5.85 -14.26
C GLU A 210 8.26 -4.83 -13.29
N GLY A 211 9.02 -5.31 -12.30
CA GLY A 211 9.67 -4.46 -11.29
C GLY A 211 8.73 -3.94 -10.19
N ALA A 212 7.41 -4.16 -10.28
CA ALA A 212 6.46 -3.67 -9.29
C ALA A 212 6.63 -4.39 -7.94
N GLN A 213 6.94 -5.69 -7.96
CA GLN A 213 7.15 -6.48 -6.75
C GLN A 213 8.33 -5.96 -5.93
N GLU A 214 9.50 -5.80 -6.56
CA GLU A 214 10.70 -5.31 -5.90
C GLU A 214 10.50 -3.89 -5.37
N LYS A 215 9.81 -3.03 -6.14
CA LYS A 215 9.50 -1.66 -5.74
C LYS A 215 8.56 -1.59 -4.54
N ALA A 216 7.51 -2.41 -4.52
CA ALA A 216 6.56 -2.49 -3.41
C ALA A 216 7.22 -3.08 -2.15
N THR A 217 7.99 -4.17 -2.29
CA THR A 217 8.77 -4.74 -1.18
C THR A 217 9.74 -3.71 -0.58
N ALA A 218 10.48 -2.98 -1.42
CA ALA A 218 11.39 -1.94 -0.94
C ALA A 218 10.66 -0.79 -0.24
N ALA A 219 9.49 -0.37 -0.73
CA ALA A 219 8.67 0.67 -0.10
C ALA A 219 8.16 0.23 1.28
N ILE A 220 7.67 -1.02 1.40
CA ILE A 220 7.14 -1.56 2.66
C ILE A 220 8.26 -1.82 3.68
N LEU A 221 9.38 -2.44 3.27
CA LEU A 221 10.55 -2.66 4.14
C LEU A 221 11.21 -1.36 4.60
N GLY A 222 11.04 -0.27 3.84
CA GLY A 222 11.53 1.06 4.22
C GLY A 222 10.77 1.67 5.42
N VAL A 223 9.65 1.09 5.84
CA VAL A 223 8.84 1.59 6.96
C VAL A 223 9.42 1.11 8.29
N PRO A 224 9.77 2.03 9.22
CA PRO A 224 10.25 1.64 10.55
C PRO A 224 9.21 0.79 11.29
N GLY A 225 9.62 -0.39 11.73
CA GLY A 225 8.75 -1.36 12.42
C GLY A 225 8.30 -2.53 11.56
N VAL A 226 8.52 -2.49 10.24
CA VAL A 226 8.45 -3.69 9.39
C VAL A 226 9.79 -4.41 9.49
N ILE A 227 9.77 -5.68 9.88
CA ILE A 227 10.96 -6.53 9.99
C ILE A 227 11.24 -7.20 8.64
N ASP A 228 10.18 -7.74 8.03
CA ASP A 228 10.26 -8.54 6.82
C ASP A 228 8.88 -8.59 6.13
N VAL A 229 8.86 -8.92 4.85
CA VAL A 229 7.65 -9.12 4.05
C VAL A 229 7.58 -10.59 3.67
N GLU A 230 6.74 -11.34 4.36
CA GLU A 230 6.61 -12.79 4.15
C GLU A 230 5.95 -13.11 2.81
N ARG A 231 4.91 -12.34 2.46
CA ARG A 231 4.15 -12.54 1.23
C ARG A 231 3.69 -11.21 0.68
N LEU A 232 3.85 -11.05 -0.62
CA LEU A 232 3.36 -9.89 -1.37
C LEU A 232 2.62 -10.37 -2.62
N ARG A 233 1.43 -9.83 -2.86
CA ARG A 233 0.67 -10.01 -4.09
C ARG A 233 0.29 -8.64 -4.64
N LEU A 234 0.34 -8.51 -5.96
CA LEU A 234 0.11 -7.27 -6.65
C LEU A 234 -0.78 -7.53 -7.85
N ARG A 235 -1.71 -6.62 -8.11
CA ARG A 235 -2.50 -6.61 -9.35
C ARG A 235 -2.89 -5.18 -9.73
N MET A 236 -3.12 -4.97 -11.01
CA MET A 236 -3.66 -3.72 -11.54
C MET A 236 -5.15 -3.85 -11.77
N VAL A 237 -5.92 -2.86 -11.32
CA VAL A 237 -7.33 -2.69 -11.72
C VAL A 237 -7.48 -1.27 -12.23
N GLY A 238 -7.57 -1.11 -13.56
CA GLY A 238 -7.46 0.20 -14.19
C GLY A 238 -6.09 0.83 -13.90
N ALA A 239 -6.10 2.05 -13.37
CA ALA A 239 -4.88 2.77 -12.97
C ALA A 239 -4.40 2.46 -11.54
N THR A 240 -5.23 1.81 -10.72
CA THR A 240 -4.95 1.57 -9.30
C THR A 240 -4.17 0.26 -9.10
N MET A 241 -3.10 0.32 -8.30
CA MET A 241 -2.32 -0.84 -7.88
C MET A 241 -2.86 -1.42 -6.57
N PHE A 242 -3.46 -2.60 -6.62
CA PHE A 242 -3.87 -3.32 -5.42
C PHE A 242 -2.72 -4.19 -4.90
N ILE A 243 -2.43 -4.06 -3.61
CA ILE A 243 -1.30 -4.68 -2.94
C ILE A 243 -1.81 -5.44 -1.72
N ASP A 244 -1.61 -6.76 -1.68
CA ASP A 244 -1.85 -7.56 -0.49
C ASP A 244 -0.52 -7.99 0.12
N THR A 245 -0.25 -7.58 1.36
CA THR A 245 0.99 -7.89 2.07
C THR A 245 0.74 -8.62 3.39
N ILE A 246 1.56 -9.63 3.65
CA ILE A 246 1.79 -10.19 4.99
C ILE A 246 3.16 -9.68 5.43
N ALA A 247 3.17 -8.83 6.44
CA ALA A 247 4.38 -8.20 6.95
C ALA A 247 4.64 -8.62 8.40
N LYS A 248 5.89 -8.98 8.69
CA LYS A 248 6.34 -9.32 10.03
C LYS A 248 6.63 -8.03 10.81
N VAL A 249 6.02 -7.91 11.99
CA VAL A 249 6.19 -6.77 12.90
C VAL A 249 6.61 -7.26 14.29
N PRO A 250 7.28 -6.43 15.12
CA PRO A 250 7.65 -6.82 16.48
C PRO A 250 6.42 -7.22 17.31
N ARG A 251 6.46 -8.39 17.94
CA ARG A 251 5.38 -8.86 18.84
C ARG A 251 5.23 -8.02 20.11
N THR A 252 6.24 -7.24 20.46
CA THR A 252 6.25 -6.33 21.62
C THR A 252 5.52 -5.01 21.37
N TYR A 253 5.11 -4.73 20.13
CA TYR A 253 4.46 -3.47 19.81
C TYR A 253 2.96 -3.52 20.16
N PRO A 254 2.45 -2.48 20.83
CA PRO A 254 1.01 -2.30 21.00
C PRO A 254 0.29 -2.20 19.65
N ILE A 255 -0.98 -2.58 19.62
CA ILE A 255 -1.79 -2.59 18.40
C ILE A 255 -1.85 -1.21 17.71
N ASP A 256 -1.89 -0.12 18.47
CA ASP A 256 -1.86 1.26 17.94
C ASP A 256 -0.58 1.56 17.15
N ARG A 257 0.56 0.99 17.56
CA ARG A 257 1.82 1.14 16.84
C ARG A 257 1.83 0.31 15.57
N VAL A 258 1.15 -0.84 15.55
CA VAL A 258 0.96 -1.65 14.35
C VAL A 258 0.07 -0.90 13.33
N GLU A 259 -1.01 -0.26 13.79
CA GLU A 259 -1.84 0.60 12.93
C GLU A 259 -1.06 1.79 12.37
N GLU A 260 -0.17 2.39 13.17
CA GLU A 260 0.73 3.44 12.69
C GLU A 260 1.67 2.94 11.57
N ILE A 261 2.22 1.73 11.71
CA ILE A 261 3.04 1.07 10.69
C ILE A 261 2.23 0.86 9.41
N LYS A 262 1.02 0.32 9.51
CA LYS A 262 0.12 0.10 8.37
C LYS A 262 -0.16 1.39 7.61
N ARG A 263 -0.49 2.48 8.31
CA ARG A 263 -0.72 3.80 7.68
C ARG A 263 0.53 4.33 6.96
N LYS A 264 1.72 4.15 7.56
CA LYS A 264 2.99 4.55 6.93
C LYS A 264 3.31 3.69 5.71
N ALA A 265 3.01 2.39 5.75
CA ALA A 265 3.16 1.49 4.62
C ALA A 265 2.25 1.87 3.44
N GLN A 266 0.97 2.20 3.70
CA GLN A 266 0.07 2.75 2.68
C GLN A 266 0.67 4.00 2.02
N ALA A 267 1.08 5.00 2.82
CA ALA A 267 1.66 6.22 2.27
C ALA A 267 2.96 5.97 1.48
N ALA A 268 3.76 4.98 1.87
CA ALA A 268 4.98 4.60 1.17
C ALA A 268 4.67 3.99 -0.22
N VAL A 269 3.65 3.13 -0.32
CA VAL A 269 3.24 2.55 -1.60
C VAL A 269 2.52 3.56 -2.48
N ASP A 270 1.71 4.47 -1.92
CA ASP A 270 1.09 5.58 -2.67
C ASP A 270 2.16 6.46 -3.32
N LYS A 271 3.22 6.79 -2.59
CA LYS A 271 4.36 7.54 -3.15
C LYS A 271 5.08 6.77 -4.26
N ALA A 272 5.11 5.44 -4.17
CA ALA A 272 5.80 4.59 -5.14
C ALA A 272 4.98 4.41 -6.43
N PHE A 273 3.65 4.27 -6.35
CA PHE A 273 2.80 3.91 -7.49
C PHE A 273 1.81 5.00 -7.91
N GLY A 274 1.67 6.07 -7.14
CA GLY A 274 0.72 7.17 -7.37
C GLY A 274 -0.64 6.85 -6.75
N ASP A 275 -1.30 5.81 -7.25
CA ASP A 275 -2.59 5.33 -6.77
C ASP A 275 -2.48 3.84 -6.40
N ALA A 276 -2.52 3.54 -5.10
CA ALA A 276 -2.37 2.20 -4.56
C ALA A 276 -3.35 1.92 -3.42
N ASP A 277 -3.79 0.67 -3.31
CA ASP A 277 -4.61 0.19 -2.20
C ASP A 277 -3.87 -0.97 -1.51
N LEU A 278 -3.50 -0.78 -0.24
CA LEU A 278 -2.72 -1.74 0.54
C LEU A 278 -3.60 -2.47 1.57
N THR A 279 -3.82 -3.76 1.34
CA THR A 279 -4.21 -4.70 2.39
C THR A 279 -2.97 -5.11 3.17
N PHE A 280 -2.85 -4.64 4.42
CA PHE A 280 -1.73 -4.96 5.31
C PHE A 280 -2.14 -5.93 6.41
N THR A 281 -1.64 -7.16 6.37
CA THR A 281 -1.75 -8.14 7.46
C THR A 281 -0.45 -8.15 8.25
N ALA A 282 -0.52 -7.81 9.53
CA ALA A 282 0.61 -7.85 10.44
C ALA A 282 0.73 -9.23 11.09
N VAL A 283 1.92 -9.82 11.05
CA VAL A 283 2.25 -11.06 11.78
C VAL A 283 3.27 -10.71 12.86
N PRO A 284 2.94 -10.87 14.16
CA PRO A 284 3.86 -10.58 15.24
C PRO A 284 4.98 -11.63 15.26
N VAL A 285 6.23 -11.16 15.31
CA VAL A 285 7.41 -12.03 15.42
C VAL A 285 8.35 -11.56 16.52
N ALA A 286 9.08 -12.51 17.09
CA ALA A 286 10.13 -12.21 18.05
C ALA A 286 11.31 -11.52 17.34
N ARG A 287 11.90 -10.51 17.98
CA ARG A 287 13.18 -9.95 17.55
C ARG A 287 14.34 -10.54 18.35
N ASP A 288 15.49 -10.67 17.71
CA ASP A 288 16.73 -11.14 18.35
C ASP A 288 17.19 -10.26 19.51
N ASN A 289 16.69 -9.02 19.60
CA ASN A 289 17.06 -8.04 20.63
C ASN A 289 15.98 -7.85 21.71
N GLU A 290 14.99 -8.74 21.82
CA GLU A 290 14.03 -8.71 22.91
C GLU A 290 14.72 -9.03 24.24
N THR A 291 14.47 -8.20 25.26
CA THR A 291 14.93 -8.53 26.61
C THR A 291 14.10 -9.68 27.18
N VAL A 292 14.65 -10.41 28.16
CA VAL A 292 13.89 -11.43 28.91
C VAL A 292 12.58 -10.85 29.45
N ARG A 293 12.64 -9.62 29.97
CA ARG A 293 11.46 -8.90 30.46
C ARG A 293 10.43 -8.67 29.36
N ASP A 294 10.83 -8.22 28.17
CA ASP A 294 9.90 -7.98 27.06
C ASP A 294 9.15 -9.27 26.67
N ARG A 295 9.86 -10.39 26.61
CA ARG A 295 9.29 -11.70 26.28
C ARG A 295 8.29 -12.15 27.35
N ILE A 296 8.62 -11.99 28.63
CA ILE A 296 7.71 -12.28 29.76
C ILE A 296 6.45 -11.42 29.67
N MET A 297 6.61 -10.11 29.42
CA MET A 297 5.45 -9.22 29.26
C MET A 297 4.55 -9.63 28.09
N VAL A 298 5.13 -10.07 26.97
CA VAL A 298 4.36 -10.59 25.81
C VAL A 298 3.61 -11.87 26.18
N ILE A 299 4.25 -12.81 26.91
CA ILE A 299 3.59 -14.03 27.38
C ILE A 299 2.38 -13.68 28.25
N ALA A 300 2.58 -12.87 29.29
CA ALA A 300 1.52 -12.49 30.21
C ALA A 300 0.37 -11.75 29.50
N HIS A 301 0.70 -10.81 28.61
CA HIS A 301 -0.30 -10.07 27.86
C HIS A 301 -1.13 -10.96 26.92
N ASN A 302 -0.49 -11.91 26.22
CA ASN A 302 -1.18 -12.87 25.36
C ASN A 302 -2.11 -13.81 26.14
N SER A 303 -1.80 -14.06 27.42
CA SER A 303 -2.64 -14.81 28.36
C SER A 303 -3.69 -13.95 29.06
N GLY A 304 -3.76 -12.64 28.79
CA GLY A 304 -4.70 -11.72 29.44
C GLY A 304 -4.40 -11.48 30.93
N LEU A 305 -3.15 -11.69 31.36
CA LEU A 305 -2.73 -11.57 32.75
C LEU A 305 -2.14 -10.19 33.03
N ALA A 306 -2.54 -9.60 34.16
CA ALA A 306 -1.95 -8.39 34.69
C ALA A 306 -0.74 -8.77 35.55
N ILE A 307 0.46 -8.38 35.12
CA ILE A 307 1.68 -8.60 35.87
C ILE A 307 2.43 -7.28 36.09
N HIS A 308 3.11 -7.18 37.21
CA HIS A 308 4.02 -6.09 37.53
C HIS A 308 5.26 -6.60 38.27
N HIS A 309 6.18 -5.69 38.56
CA HIS A 309 7.45 -5.98 39.25
C HIS A 309 8.30 -7.14 38.69
N VAL A 310 8.39 -7.30 37.36
CA VAL A 310 9.22 -8.35 36.76
C VAL A 310 10.71 -8.13 37.06
N THR A 311 11.31 -9.05 37.79
CA THR A 311 12.74 -9.12 38.09
C THR A 311 13.39 -10.29 37.36
N VAL A 312 14.59 -10.08 36.85
CA VAL A 312 15.34 -11.09 36.10
C VAL A 312 16.78 -11.10 36.59
N HIS A 313 17.24 -12.25 37.06
CA HIS A 313 18.61 -12.50 37.50
C HIS A 313 19.23 -13.61 36.67
N ASP A 314 20.33 -13.28 35.99
CA ASP A 314 21.13 -14.25 35.25
C ASP A 314 22.31 -14.70 36.12
N LEU A 315 22.29 -15.97 36.55
CA LEU A 315 23.36 -16.60 37.33
C LEU A 315 24.31 -17.43 36.43
N GLY A 316 24.30 -17.19 35.12
CA GLY A 316 25.12 -17.83 34.11
C GLY A 316 24.61 -19.23 33.72
N ALA A 317 24.42 -20.12 34.69
CA ALA A 317 23.88 -21.47 34.46
C ALA A 317 22.36 -21.53 34.58
N LYS A 318 21.74 -20.52 35.21
CA LYS A 318 20.31 -20.50 35.52
C LYS A 318 19.79 -19.08 35.45
N LEU A 319 18.58 -18.93 34.92
CA LEU A 319 17.84 -17.68 34.88
C LEU A 319 16.74 -17.75 35.94
N ILE A 320 16.70 -16.75 36.83
CA ILE A 320 15.70 -16.63 37.89
C ILE A 320 14.80 -15.44 37.54
N VAL A 321 13.50 -15.67 37.57
CA VAL A 321 12.46 -14.72 37.19
C VAL A 321 11.48 -14.57 38.35
N GLY A 322 11.38 -13.37 38.93
CA GLY A 322 10.36 -13.04 39.93
C GLY A 322 9.28 -12.15 39.31
N ILE A 323 8.00 -12.50 39.51
CA ILE A 323 6.86 -11.77 38.92
C ILE A 323 5.76 -11.60 39.97
N ASP A 324 5.20 -10.40 40.07
CA ASP A 324 3.95 -10.17 40.80
C ASP A 324 2.78 -10.29 39.81
N LEU A 325 1.87 -11.24 40.05
CA LEU A 325 0.67 -11.53 39.26
C LEU A 325 -0.57 -11.00 39.98
N GLU A 326 -1.29 -10.08 39.35
CA GLU A 326 -2.53 -9.53 39.88
C GLU A 326 -3.73 -10.40 39.47
N VAL A 327 -4.52 -10.83 40.46
CA VAL A 327 -5.75 -11.62 40.26
C VAL A 327 -6.93 -11.01 41.01
N ASP A 328 -8.16 -11.34 40.62
CA ASP A 328 -9.37 -10.86 41.31
C ASP A 328 -9.32 -11.17 42.83
N ALA A 329 -9.56 -10.15 43.67
CA ALA A 329 -9.46 -10.28 45.12
C ALA A 329 -10.49 -11.25 45.75
N GLY A 330 -11.59 -11.53 45.06
CA GLY A 330 -12.59 -12.53 45.43
C GLY A 330 -12.33 -13.93 44.88
N MET A 331 -11.26 -14.12 44.09
CA MET A 331 -10.90 -15.42 43.52
C MET A 331 -10.47 -16.41 44.60
N GLN A 332 -10.85 -17.69 44.44
CA GLN A 332 -10.34 -18.75 45.30
C GLN A 332 -8.84 -18.98 45.03
N LEU A 333 -8.08 -19.26 46.10
CA LEU A 333 -6.62 -19.41 46.03
C LEU A 333 -6.17 -20.53 45.09
N ASP A 334 -6.94 -21.62 45.00
CA ASP A 334 -6.67 -22.73 44.07
C ASP A 334 -6.74 -22.27 42.60
N ALA A 335 -7.77 -21.52 42.24
CA ALA A 335 -7.91 -20.95 40.90
C ALA A 335 -6.81 -19.93 40.59
N ALA A 336 -6.45 -19.08 41.56
CA ALA A 336 -5.34 -18.14 41.40
C ALA A 336 -3.99 -18.87 41.22
N HIS A 337 -3.78 -19.95 41.96
CA HIS A 337 -2.59 -20.79 41.85
C HIS A 337 -2.51 -21.53 40.49
N ASP A 338 -3.63 -21.99 39.95
CA ASP A 338 -3.67 -22.61 38.60
C ASP A 338 -3.29 -21.61 37.50
N ILE A 339 -3.68 -20.34 37.65
CA ILE A 339 -3.28 -19.26 36.73
C ILE A 339 -1.77 -19.02 36.83
N ALA A 340 -1.23 -18.91 38.05
CA ALA A 340 0.21 -18.76 38.28
C ALA A 340 1.02 -19.92 37.67
N ASN A 341 0.62 -21.17 37.92
CA ASN A 341 1.26 -22.36 37.34
C ASN A 341 1.22 -22.37 35.80
N THR A 342 0.16 -21.83 35.21
CA THR A 342 0.04 -21.72 33.75
C THR A 342 0.99 -20.66 33.19
N LEU A 343 1.15 -19.52 33.87
CA LEU A 343 2.12 -18.49 33.52
C LEU A 343 3.56 -19.03 33.65
N GLU A 344 3.88 -19.71 34.76
CA GLU A 344 5.19 -20.33 34.98
C GLU A 344 5.55 -21.30 33.86
N ARG A 345 4.63 -22.21 33.50
CA ARG A 345 4.83 -23.16 32.40
C ARG A 345 5.05 -22.44 31.06
N SER A 346 4.29 -21.40 30.77
CA SER A 346 4.44 -20.63 29.53
C SER A 346 5.81 -19.94 29.43
N ILE A 347 6.35 -19.48 30.56
CA ILE A 347 7.71 -18.92 30.64
C ILE A 347 8.75 -20.03 30.47
N GLN A 348 8.58 -21.18 31.11
CA GLN A 348 9.49 -22.33 30.95
C GLN A 348 9.50 -22.87 29.51
N GLU A 349 8.37 -22.86 28.81
CA GLU A 349 8.28 -23.25 27.39
C GLU A 349 9.09 -22.29 26.48
N GLU A 350 9.12 -21.00 26.80
CA GLU A 350 9.83 -19.96 26.02
C GLU A 350 11.34 -19.90 26.31
N PHE A 351 11.76 -20.16 27.56
CA PHE A 351 13.15 -20.00 28.02
C PHE A 351 13.89 -21.31 28.35
N GLY A 352 13.18 -22.44 28.39
CA GLY A 352 13.70 -23.74 28.77
C GLY A 352 13.34 -24.16 30.20
N ALA A 353 13.40 -25.46 30.47
CA ALA A 353 12.96 -26.06 31.73
C ALA A 353 13.83 -25.71 32.95
N ASP A 354 15.05 -25.20 32.73
CA ASP A 354 15.99 -24.86 33.82
C ASP A 354 15.73 -23.48 34.44
N VAL A 355 14.80 -22.69 33.87
CA VAL A 355 14.38 -21.40 34.43
C VAL A 355 13.63 -21.58 35.75
N GLU A 356 14.03 -20.81 36.76
CA GLU A 356 13.30 -20.68 38.02
C GLU A 356 12.35 -19.50 37.93
N VAL A 357 11.05 -19.76 38.09
CA VAL A 357 10.02 -18.73 38.07
C VAL A 357 9.35 -18.73 39.44
N ASP A 358 9.37 -17.57 40.09
CA ASP A 358 8.63 -17.33 41.32
C ASP A 358 7.51 -16.34 41.03
N VAL A 359 6.27 -16.79 41.14
CA VAL A 359 5.08 -15.94 40.97
C VAL A 359 4.47 -15.61 42.33
N HIS A 360 4.45 -14.32 42.65
CA HIS A 360 3.74 -13.80 43.80
C HIS A 360 2.33 -13.37 43.39
N ILE A 361 1.31 -13.97 44.00
CA ILE A 361 -0.09 -13.66 43.71
C ILE A 361 -0.52 -12.47 44.57
N GLU A 362 -0.95 -11.40 43.90
CA GLU A 362 -1.46 -10.20 44.54
C GLU A 362 -2.93 -9.95 44.16
N PRO A 363 -3.76 -9.43 45.09
CA PRO A 363 -5.12 -9.04 44.75
C PRO A 363 -5.09 -7.77 43.87
N LEU A 364 -5.78 -7.82 42.75
CA LEU A 364 -6.03 -6.67 41.88
C LEU A 364 -6.74 -5.58 42.69
N GLU A 365 -6.14 -4.38 42.77
CA GLU A 365 -6.75 -3.26 43.48
C GLU A 365 -8.09 -2.88 42.82
N PRO A 366 -9.17 -2.63 43.59
CA PRO A 366 -10.44 -2.20 43.01
C PRO A 366 -10.28 -0.86 42.26
N GLU A 367 -10.79 -0.80 41.03
CA GLU A 367 -10.53 0.29 40.07
C GLU A 367 -10.89 1.71 40.58
N LEU A 368 -11.83 1.82 41.55
CA LEU A 368 -12.36 3.10 42.03
C LEU A 368 -12.70 3.07 43.53
N PRO A 369 -11.72 3.20 44.44
CA PRO A 369 -12.01 3.33 45.86
C PRO A 369 -12.75 4.66 46.12
N PHE A 370 -13.91 4.61 46.76
CA PHE A 370 -14.61 5.82 47.20
C PHE A 370 -13.80 6.53 48.28
N GLY A 371 -13.67 7.85 48.17
CA GLY A 371 -12.96 8.66 49.16
C GLY A 371 -13.47 10.09 49.21
N VAL A 372 -13.38 10.69 50.39
CA VAL A 372 -13.71 12.10 50.64
C VAL A 372 -12.48 12.86 51.12
N ASP A 373 -12.36 14.13 50.77
CA ASP A 373 -11.26 14.95 51.27
C ASP A 373 -11.35 15.06 52.81
N ALA A 374 -10.20 14.93 53.47
CA ALA A 374 -10.11 15.09 54.91
C ALA A 374 -10.33 16.55 55.32
N VAL A 375 -10.74 16.75 56.58
CA VAL A 375 -10.96 18.09 57.13
C VAL A 375 -9.69 18.95 57.04
N PRO A 376 -9.78 20.28 56.78
CA PRO A 376 -8.61 21.13 56.55
C PRO A 376 -7.57 21.12 57.70
N GLU A 377 -8.01 20.93 58.94
CA GLU A 377 -7.13 20.77 60.10
C GLU A 377 -6.23 19.55 59.99
N ARG A 378 -6.78 18.43 59.49
CA ARG A 378 -6.05 17.19 59.28
C ARG A 378 -4.99 17.35 58.19
N VAL A 379 -5.35 18.02 57.09
CA VAL A 379 -4.42 18.33 56.00
C VAL A 379 -3.25 19.18 56.50
N ARG A 380 -3.52 20.23 57.30
CA ARG A 380 -2.47 21.08 57.89
C ARG A 380 -1.55 20.31 58.83
N ALA A 381 -2.10 19.43 59.67
CA ALA A 381 -1.31 18.60 60.58
C ALA A 381 -0.34 17.69 59.82
N ILE A 382 -0.82 17.00 58.79
CA ILE A 382 0.01 16.13 57.95
C ILE A 382 1.04 16.93 57.16
N ALA A 383 0.67 18.08 56.60
CA ALA A 383 1.60 18.95 55.88
C ALA A 383 2.74 19.46 56.77
N SER A 384 2.43 19.84 58.01
CA SER A 384 3.43 20.27 59.00
C SER A 384 4.40 19.13 59.33
N ALA A 385 3.89 17.93 59.56
CA ALA A 385 4.71 16.77 59.85
C ALA A 385 5.63 16.39 58.67
N LEU A 386 5.09 16.38 57.44
CA LEU A 386 5.89 16.14 56.24
C LEU A 386 7.03 17.17 56.08
N THR A 387 6.75 18.44 56.34
CA THR A 387 7.74 19.52 56.27
C THR A 387 8.84 19.34 57.32
N GLU A 388 8.46 18.90 58.53
CA GLU A 388 9.40 18.58 59.60
C GLU A 388 10.29 17.38 59.25
N TYR A 389 9.72 16.31 58.68
CA TYR A 389 10.48 15.14 58.26
C TYR A 389 11.40 15.41 57.06
N ALA A 390 11.06 16.38 56.23
CA ALA A 390 11.92 16.84 55.15
C ALA A 390 13.01 17.83 55.63
N ALA A 391 12.90 18.37 56.86
CA ALA A 391 13.79 19.41 57.34
C ALA A 391 15.25 18.90 57.46
N GLY A 392 16.17 19.62 56.81
CA GLY A 392 17.59 19.29 56.81
C GLY A 392 18.00 18.17 55.84
N GLY A 393 17.06 17.67 55.02
CA GLY A 393 17.34 16.73 53.94
C GLY A 393 17.62 17.40 52.59
N GLU A 394 17.99 16.59 51.61
CA GLU A 394 18.14 17.04 50.21
C GLU A 394 16.79 17.08 49.45
N ILE A 395 15.70 16.59 50.06
CA ILE A 395 14.32 16.84 49.66
C ILE A 395 13.83 18.04 50.46
N TYR A 396 13.45 19.11 49.77
CA TYR A 396 13.00 20.36 50.36
C TYR A 396 11.66 20.79 49.75
N ASP A 397 10.98 21.73 50.41
CA ASP A 397 9.73 22.33 49.90
C ASP A 397 8.59 21.32 49.63
N ILE A 398 8.02 20.79 50.72
CA ILE A 398 6.78 20.01 50.67
C ILE A 398 5.61 20.92 50.35
N HIS A 399 4.87 20.62 49.29
CA HIS A 399 3.75 21.43 48.84
C HIS A 399 2.62 20.58 48.23
N ASN A 400 1.48 21.21 47.97
CA ASN A 400 0.30 20.57 47.38
C ASN A 400 -0.16 19.29 48.12
N VAL A 401 -0.12 19.34 49.45
CA VAL A 401 -0.51 18.23 50.33
C VAL A 401 -2.03 18.06 50.29
N ARG A 402 -2.47 16.85 49.96
CA ARG A 402 -3.88 16.43 49.96
C ARG A 402 -4.02 15.17 50.80
N VAL A 403 -5.09 15.10 51.57
CA VAL A 403 -5.40 13.94 52.42
C VAL A 403 -6.83 13.52 52.14
N ARG A 404 -7.02 12.25 51.84
CA ARG A 404 -8.34 11.67 51.52
C ARG A 404 -8.64 10.53 52.47
N ASN A 405 -9.86 10.50 53.00
CA ASN A 405 -10.37 9.41 53.82
C ASN A 405 -11.04 8.39 52.92
N THR A 406 -10.61 7.13 53.02
CA THR A 406 -11.22 5.96 52.36
C THR A 406 -11.62 4.94 53.43
N ASP A 407 -12.42 3.94 53.06
CA ASP A 407 -12.80 2.85 53.97
C ASP A 407 -11.60 2.04 54.47
N ALA A 408 -10.52 1.98 53.68
CA ALA A 408 -9.27 1.32 54.06
C ALA A 408 -8.39 2.19 54.98
N GLY A 409 -8.55 3.52 54.96
CA GLY A 409 -7.78 4.48 55.73
C GLY A 409 -7.45 5.77 54.97
N GLU A 410 -6.54 6.59 55.52
CA GLU A 410 -6.14 7.86 54.91
C GLU A 410 -5.11 7.64 53.79
N ILE A 411 -5.35 8.29 52.66
CA ILE A 411 -4.41 8.40 51.53
C ILE A 411 -3.84 9.82 51.52
N VAL A 412 -2.52 9.93 51.59
CA VAL A 412 -1.80 11.21 51.57
C VAL A 412 -1.08 11.37 50.24
N ASN A 413 -1.37 12.45 49.52
CA ASN A 413 -0.63 12.86 48.33
C ASN A 413 0.14 14.14 48.63
N PHE A 414 1.41 14.22 48.26
CA PHE A 414 2.16 15.47 48.36
C PHE A 414 3.17 15.59 47.22
N HIS A 415 3.57 16.83 46.94
CA HIS A 415 4.66 17.14 46.03
C HIS A 415 5.86 17.60 46.85
N CYS A 416 7.07 17.34 46.38
CA CYS A 416 8.30 17.77 47.01
C CYS A 416 9.34 18.16 45.97
N ARG A 417 10.28 19.01 46.35
CA ARG A 417 11.40 19.39 45.47
C ARG A 417 12.65 18.63 45.84
N ALA A 418 13.34 18.13 44.83
CA ALA A 418 14.62 17.46 44.98
C ALA A 418 15.73 18.24 44.28
N THR A 419 16.96 18.12 44.77
CA THR A 419 18.13 18.69 44.11
C THR A 419 18.29 18.11 42.69
N PRO A 420 18.44 18.93 41.63
CA PRO A 420 18.50 18.45 40.23
C PRO A 420 19.61 17.43 39.92
N SER A 421 20.72 17.48 40.66
CA SER A 421 21.86 16.57 40.49
C SER A 421 21.70 15.23 41.23
N MET A 422 20.61 15.05 41.98
CA MET A 422 20.35 13.83 42.73
C MET A 422 19.87 12.72 41.79
N SER A 423 20.37 11.49 41.99
CA SER A 423 19.87 10.33 41.26
C SER A 423 18.46 9.97 41.73
N VAL A 424 17.65 9.42 40.82
CA VAL A 424 16.29 8.95 41.13
C VAL A 424 16.27 7.95 42.29
N ILE A 425 17.30 7.09 42.41
CA ILE A 425 17.46 6.16 43.53
C ILE A 425 17.55 6.91 44.86
N LYS A 426 18.40 7.94 44.96
CA LYS A 426 18.54 8.75 46.19
C LYS A 426 17.27 9.53 46.50
N VAL A 427 16.58 10.05 45.47
CA VAL A 427 15.28 10.73 45.64
C VAL A 427 14.30 9.77 46.31
N HIS A 428 14.19 8.54 45.79
CA HIS A 428 13.34 7.49 46.38
C HIS A 428 13.74 7.15 47.81
N GLU A 429 15.02 6.94 48.10
CA GLU A 429 15.48 6.62 49.47
C GLU A 429 15.07 7.70 50.49
N HIS A 430 15.22 8.98 50.12
CA HIS A 430 14.84 10.11 50.97
C HIS A 430 13.32 10.23 51.13
N VAL A 431 12.58 10.08 50.04
CA VAL A 431 11.11 10.10 50.04
C VAL A 431 10.58 8.94 50.88
N ASP A 432 11.07 7.72 50.69
CA ASP A 432 10.69 6.53 51.47
C ASP A 432 10.97 6.69 52.97
N ALA A 433 12.04 7.42 53.33
CA ALA A 433 12.30 7.75 54.73
C ALA A 433 11.21 8.68 55.31
N ILE A 434 10.79 9.70 54.55
CA ILE A 434 9.70 10.61 54.92
C ILE A 434 8.38 9.85 55.01
N GLU A 435 8.05 9.00 54.03
CA GLU A 435 6.83 8.20 54.01
C GLU A 435 6.77 7.23 55.20
N ARG A 436 7.88 6.54 55.51
CA ARG A 436 7.97 5.67 56.70
C ARG A 436 7.85 6.45 58.00
N ALA A 437 8.44 7.65 58.10
CA ALA A 437 8.28 8.51 59.27
C ALA A 437 6.81 8.94 59.45
N LEU A 438 6.15 9.34 58.37
CA LEU A 438 4.74 9.73 58.39
C LEU A 438 3.83 8.57 58.82
N ARG A 439 3.98 7.37 58.24
CA ARG A 439 3.17 6.19 58.61
C ARG A 439 3.37 5.77 60.06
N ARG A 440 4.58 5.93 60.61
CA ARG A 440 4.84 5.68 62.04
C ARG A 440 4.13 6.69 62.94
N ALA A 441 4.09 7.96 62.55
CA ALA A 441 3.44 9.02 63.32
C ALA A 441 1.91 9.03 63.19
N PHE A 442 1.39 8.65 62.03
CA PHE A 442 -0.04 8.62 61.71
C PHE A 442 -0.47 7.23 61.23
N PRO A 443 -0.79 6.29 62.15
CA PRO A 443 -1.16 4.91 61.78
C PRO A 443 -2.43 4.78 60.92
N SER A 444 -3.26 5.83 60.88
CA SER A 444 -4.42 5.94 60.01
C SER A 444 -4.06 6.15 58.54
N VAL A 445 -2.84 6.61 58.24
CA VAL A 445 -2.33 6.77 56.88
C VAL A 445 -1.90 5.41 56.34
N LYS A 446 -2.65 4.89 55.36
CA LYS A 446 -2.37 3.59 54.74
C LYS A 446 -1.56 3.68 53.46
N ARG A 447 -1.75 4.75 52.69
CA ARG A 447 -1.03 4.98 51.44
C ARG A 447 -0.49 6.39 51.40
N VAL A 448 0.78 6.51 51.01
CA VAL A 448 1.44 7.79 50.78
C VAL A 448 1.91 7.77 49.34
N ILE A 449 1.63 8.86 48.62
CA ILE A 449 1.97 9.02 47.20
C ILE A 449 2.68 10.36 47.06
N SER A 450 3.94 10.29 46.71
CA SER A 450 4.83 11.43 46.57
C SER A 450 5.11 11.70 45.09
N HIS A 451 5.20 12.98 44.74
CA HIS A 451 5.71 13.42 43.43
C HIS A 451 6.94 14.28 43.68
N ALA A 452 8.12 13.79 43.33
CA ALA A 452 9.35 14.55 43.40
C ALA A 452 9.58 15.30 42.08
N GLU A 453 9.71 16.62 42.14
CA GLU A 453 9.99 17.48 41.00
C GLU A 453 11.30 18.27 41.19
N PRO A 454 12.02 18.60 40.11
CA PRO A 454 13.13 19.55 40.22
C PRO A 454 12.58 20.97 40.49
N PRO A 455 13.39 21.88 41.08
CA PRO A 455 13.04 23.30 41.13
C PRO A 455 12.73 23.82 39.72
N ARG A 456 11.61 24.53 39.57
CA ARG A 456 11.23 25.16 38.30
C ARG A 456 12.35 26.09 37.83
N ALA A 457 12.81 25.89 36.59
CA ALA A 457 13.73 26.80 35.91
C ALA A 457 13.09 28.18 35.66
#